data_AF-A0A7I4AE38-F1
#
_entry.id   AF-A0A7I4AE38-F1
#
_cell.length_a   1.000
_cell.length_b   1.000
_cell.length_c   1.000
_cell.angle_alpha   90.00
_cell.angle_beta   90.00
_cell.angle_gamma   90.00
#
_symmetry.space_group_name_H-M   'P 1'
#
loop_
_entity.id
_entity.type
_entity.pdbx_description
1 polymer ?
#
loop_
_entity_poly.entity_id
_entity_poly.type
_entity_poly.pdbx_seq_one_letter_code
_entity_poly.pdbx_strand_id
1 'polypeptide(L)'
;MAPLKLIDIGANLTDGMFAGWYHGKQCHSPDLVHVLQRAWDAGLTRIIVTGGSLKESKEALSLADSDGRLFCTVGVHPTRCTEFEKSGDSEKHLQELLQLTTYGVARGKVVAVGECGLDYDRLQFCPADTQRRFTAGVVHSFTGTSEERDQLLAIPNLYIGINGCSLKTAENLEVMAGIPVERMMIETDSPYCDIKNTHAGIKHVKTTWPSKKKEKHDIHSLVKSRNEPCQIRQVLEVIAAYRKEQDVGGFARAIYENTCRIFFPHDIDTMADVVLSANN
;
A
#
# COMPACT_ATOMS: atom_id res chain seq x y z
N MET A 1 9.09 14.26 21.06
CA MET A 1 9.41 13.32 19.97
C MET A 1 8.96 13.95 18.65
N ALA A 2 9.75 13.80 17.58
CA ALA A 2 9.31 14.23 16.26
C ALA A 2 8.05 13.44 15.81
N PRO A 3 7.14 14.02 15.03
CA PRO A 3 5.96 13.31 14.55
C PRO A 3 6.36 12.14 13.65
N LEU A 4 5.66 11.01 13.78
CA LEU A 4 5.83 9.85 12.90
C LEU A 4 5.45 10.23 11.47
N LYS A 5 6.29 9.85 10.51
CA LYS A 5 6.00 9.95 9.07
C LYS A 5 5.73 8.56 8.53
N LEU A 6 4.60 8.39 7.85
CA LEU A 6 4.17 7.11 7.28
C LEU A 6 3.84 7.28 5.80
N ILE A 7 3.98 6.18 5.05
CA ILE A 7 3.53 6.05 3.67
C ILE A 7 2.70 4.78 3.61
N ASP A 8 1.50 4.89 3.03
CA ASP A 8 0.69 3.71 2.69
C ASP A 8 1.01 3.31 1.24
N ILE A 9 1.64 2.16 1.04
CA ILE A 9 2.06 1.71 -0.30
C ILE A 9 0.91 1.06 -1.10
N GLY A 10 -0.23 0.81 -0.47
CA GLY A 10 -1.36 0.12 -1.10
C GLY A 10 -2.69 0.51 -0.47
N ALA A 11 -3.40 1.44 -1.09
CA ALA A 11 -4.77 1.81 -0.73
C ALA A 11 -5.69 1.85 -1.95
N ASN A 12 -6.80 1.12 -1.89
CA ASN A 12 -7.80 1.03 -2.97
C ASN A 12 -8.79 2.20 -2.88
N LEU A 13 -8.29 3.45 -2.92
CA LEU A 13 -9.11 4.66 -2.71
C LEU A 13 -10.17 4.91 -3.79
N THR A 14 -10.11 4.19 -4.90
CA THR A 14 -11.14 4.18 -5.96
C THR A 14 -12.31 3.23 -5.65
N ASP A 15 -12.23 2.45 -4.56
CA ASP A 15 -13.30 1.53 -4.17
C ASP A 15 -14.60 2.27 -3.81
N GLY A 16 -15.73 1.69 -4.23
CA GLY A 16 -17.06 2.26 -4.02
C GLY A 16 -17.41 2.51 -2.55
N MET A 17 -16.79 1.82 -1.59
CA MET A 17 -17.02 2.05 -0.16
C MET A 17 -16.65 3.48 0.28
N PHE A 18 -15.69 4.14 -0.37
CA PHE A 18 -15.33 5.54 -0.11
C PHE A 18 -16.30 6.54 -0.78
N ALA A 19 -17.06 6.08 -1.77
CA ALA A 19 -18.22 6.78 -2.32
C ALA A 19 -19.54 6.43 -1.57
N GLY A 20 -19.43 5.65 -0.49
CA GLY A 20 -20.55 5.23 0.35
C GLY A 20 -21.39 4.10 -0.22
N TRP A 21 -20.90 3.39 -1.23
CA TRP A 21 -21.57 2.24 -1.84
C TRP A 21 -21.12 0.93 -1.18
N TYR A 22 -22.10 0.15 -0.71
CA TYR A 22 -21.88 -1.15 -0.09
C TYR A 22 -22.85 -2.16 -0.68
N HIS A 23 -22.35 -3.22 -1.30
CA HIS A 23 -23.16 -4.28 -1.91
C HIS A 23 -24.29 -3.76 -2.80
N GLY A 24 -24.00 -2.78 -3.67
CA GLY A 24 -24.96 -2.21 -4.61
C GLY A 24 -25.92 -1.17 -4.03
N LYS A 25 -25.81 -0.82 -2.74
CA LYS A 25 -26.62 0.23 -2.11
C LYS A 25 -25.73 1.37 -1.61
N GLN A 26 -26.10 2.61 -1.92
CA GLN A 26 -25.47 3.77 -1.32
C GLN A 26 -26.03 3.99 0.10
N CYS A 27 -25.16 3.91 1.10
CA CYS A 27 -25.52 4.06 2.52
C CYS A 27 -25.23 5.46 3.06
N HIS A 28 -24.28 6.18 2.48
CA HIS A 28 -23.94 7.56 2.82
C HIS A 28 -23.35 8.28 1.60
N SER A 29 -23.22 9.61 1.70
CA SER A 29 -22.52 10.41 0.69
C SER A 29 -21.02 10.06 0.64
N PRO A 30 -20.33 10.28 -0.50
CA PRO A 30 -18.88 10.13 -0.58
C PRO A 30 -18.17 10.92 0.52
N ASP A 31 -17.18 10.31 1.15
CA ASP A 31 -16.50 10.89 2.31
C ASP A 31 -14.97 10.83 2.22
N LEU A 32 -14.44 10.51 1.04
CA LEU A 32 -12.99 10.36 0.79
C LEU A 32 -12.15 11.55 1.28
N VAL A 33 -12.66 12.78 1.17
CA VAL A 33 -11.96 13.98 1.69
C VAL A 33 -11.72 13.87 3.20
N HIS A 34 -12.68 13.35 3.95
CA HIS A 34 -12.55 13.15 5.40
C HIS A 34 -11.68 11.93 5.74
N VAL A 35 -11.73 10.87 4.92
CA VAL A 35 -10.81 9.72 5.01
C VAL A 35 -9.36 10.18 4.86
N LEU A 36 -9.07 10.99 3.84
CA LEU A 36 -7.75 11.56 3.62
C LEU A 36 -7.34 12.48 4.76
N GLN A 37 -8.23 13.35 5.25
CA GLN A 37 -7.91 14.21 6.39
C GLN A 37 -7.49 13.39 7.63
N ARG A 38 -8.23 12.32 7.96
CA ARG A 38 -7.85 11.41 9.06
C ARG A 38 -6.50 10.74 8.82
N ALA A 39 -6.18 10.39 7.58
CA ALA A 39 -4.88 9.83 7.23
C ALA A 39 -3.74 10.84 7.47
N TRP A 40 -3.93 12.09 7.05
CA TRP A 40 -2.97 13.17 7.28
C TRP A 40 -2.78 13.48 8.77
N ASP A 41 -3.86 13.53 9.54
CA ASP A 41 -3.81 13.72 10.99
C ASP A 41 -3.11 12.53 11.69
N ALA A 42 -3.17 11.34 11.10
CA ALA A 42 -2.43 10.17 11.53
C ALA A 42 -0.95 10.15 11.10
N GLY A 43 -0.43 11.20 10.45
CA GLY A 43 0.99 11.32 10.09
C GLY A 43 1.38 10.64 8.79
N LEU A 44 0.40 10.26 7.96
CA LEU A 44 0.70 9.87 6.59
C LEU A 44 1.20 11.10 5.83
N THR A 45 2.23 10.91 5.04
CA THR A 45 2.79 11.96 4.18
C THR A 45 2.56 11.66 2.70
N ARG A 46 2.36 10.38 2.37
CA ARG A 46 2.04 9.90 1.02
C ARG A 46 1.12 8.69 1.10
N ILE A 47 0.29 8.51 0.07
CA ILE A 47 -0.50 7.30 -0.17
C ILE A 47 -0.36 6.93 -1.64
N ILE A 48 -0.11 5.65 -1.92
CA ILE A 48 -0.11 5.09 -3.27
C ILE A 48 -1.46 4.42 -3.50
N VAL A 49 -2.24 4.96 -4.44
CA VAL A 49 -3.54 4.45 -4.86
C VAL A 49 -3.35 3.32 -5.86
N THR A 50 -3.86 2.13 -5.54
CA THR A 50 -3.68 0.94 -6.37
C THR A 50 -4.56 1.00 -7.62
N GLY A 51 -3.95 0.83 -8.79
CA GLY A 51 -4.63 0.55 -10.06
C GLY A 51 -4.60 -0.96 -10.37
N GLY A 52 -5.77 -1.59 -10.45
CA GLY A 52 -5.92 -3.03 -10.71
C GLY A 52 -6.44 -3.40 -12.11
N SER A 53 -6.71 -2.41 -12.95
CA SER A 53 -7.18 -2.54 -14.34
C SER A 53 -6.84 -1.27 -15.10
N LEU A 54 -6.94 -1.26 -16.43
CA LEU A 54 -6.78 -0.01 -17.18
C LEU A 54 -7.78 1.09 -16.74
N LYS A 55 -9.03 0.70 -16.45
CA LYS A 55 -10.05 1.63 -15.98
C LYS A 55 -9.70 2.19 -14.59
N GLU A 56 -9.43 1.31 -13.62
CA GLU A 56 -9.10 1.72 -12.26
C GLU A 56 -7.78 2.51 -12.22
N SER A 57 -6.81 2.20 -13.09
CA SER A 57 -5.56 2.96 -13.21
C SER A 57 -5.81 4.39 -13.69
N LYS A 58 -6.76 4.61 -14.62
CA LYS A 58 -7.17 5.96 -15.05
C LYS A 58 -7.84 6.72 -13.91
N GLU A 59 -8.70 6.05 -13.14
CA GLU A 59 -9.38 6.62 -11.97
C GLU A 59 -8.38 6.96 -10.85
N ALA A 60 -7.42 6.07 -10.58
CA ALA A 60 -6.37 6.25 -9.58
C ALA A 60 -5.46 7.43 -9.94
N LEU A 61 -5.08 7.58 -11.22
CA LEU A 61 -4.30 8.74 -11.67
C LEU A 61 -5.09 10.05 -11.54
N SER A 62 -6.37 10.04 -11.92
CA SER A 62 -7.23 11.22 -11.75
C SER A 62 -7.40 11.59 -10.28
N LEU A 63 -7.48 10.62 -9.38
CA LEU A 63 -7.54 10.86 -7.94
C LEU A 63 -6.19 11.37 -7.41
N ALA A 64 -5.08 10.81 -7.89
CA ALA A 64 -3.73 11.23 -7.50
C ALA A 64 -3.47 12.70 -7.86
N ASP A 65 -4.07 13.21 -8.94
CA ASP A 65 -4.00 14.63 -9.31
C ASP A 65 -4.70 15.57 -8.31
N SER A 66 -5.61 15.08 -7.48
CA SER A 66 -6.40 15.92 -6.57
C SER A 66 -5.64 16.41 -5.32
N ASP A 67 -4.55 15.73 -4.94
CA ASP A 67 -3.73 16.10 -3.77
C ASP A 67 -2.25 15.78 -4.05
N GLY A 68 -1.34 16.70 -3.68
CA GLY A 68 0.11 16.54 -3.87
C GLY A 68 0.73 15.32 -3.17
N ARG A 69 0.03 14.76 -2.17
CA ARG A 69 0.46 13.60 -1.38
C ARG A 69 -0.08 12.27 -1.90
N LEU A 70 -0.92 12.29 -2.93
CA LEU A 70 -1.43 11.09 -3.58
C LEU A 70 -0.61 10.75 -4.83
N PHE A 71 -0.33 9.46 -4.95
CA PHE A 71 0.37 8.81 -6.06
C PHE A 71 -0.43 7.58 -6.46
N CYS A 72 -0.09 6.94 -7.56
CA CYS A 72 -0.78 5.73 -7.98
C CYS A 72 0.13 4.73 -8.68
N THR A 73 -0.39 3.52 -8.85
CA THR A 73 0.16 2.50 -9.73
C THR A 73 -0.62 2.44 -11.04
N VAL A 74 -0.01 1.90 -12.09
CA VAL A 74 -0.71 1.53 -13.34
C VAL A 74 -0.42 0.07 -13.65
N GLY A 75 -1.47 -0.72 -13.84
CA GLY A 75 -1.33 -2.15 -14.08
C GLY A 75 -2.67 -2.87 -14.20
N VAL A 76 -2.59 -4.19 -14.35
CA VAL A 76 -3.75 -5.08 -14.43
C VAL A 76 -3.53 -6.22 -13.46
N HIS A 77 -4.37 -6.25 -12.42
CA HIS A 77 -4.38 -7.29 -11.40
C HIS A 77 -4.66 -8.67 -12.05
N PRO A 78 -4.06 -9.77 -11.54
CA PRO A 78 -4.27 -11.11 -12.10
C PRO A 78 -5.75 -11.51 -12.31
N THR A 79 -6.65 -11.12 -11.41
CA THR A 79 -8.11 -11.40 -11.51
C THR A 79 -8.82 -10.57 -12.58
N ARG A 80 -8.16 -9.57 -13.15
CA ARG A 80 -8.68 -8.66 -14.18
C ARG A 80 -8.05 -8.88 -15.55
N CYS A 81 -7.06 -9.75 -15.69
CA CYS A 81 -6.38 -10.03 -16.97
C CYS A 81 -7.31 -10.41 -18.13
N THR A 82 -8.52 -10.90 -17.86
CA THR A 82 -9.55 -11.10 -18.91
C THR A 82 -9.90 -9.81 -19.67
N GLU A 83 -9.54 -8.63 -19.19
CA GLU A 83 -9.70 -7.37 -19.92
C GLU A 83 -8.87 -7.32 -21.22
N PHE A 84 -7.70 -7.97 -21.26
CA PHE A 84 -6.91 -8.06 -22.49
C PHE A 84 -7.69 -8.84 -23.56
N GLU A 85 -8.27 -9.98 -23.21
CA GLU A 85 -9.11 -10.77 -24.14
C GLU A 85 -10.38 -10.00 -24.53
N LYS A 86 -11.06 -9.37 -23.57
CA LYS A 86 -12.31 -8.62 -23.81
C LYS A 86 -12.11 -7.34 -24.61
N SER A 87 -10.88 -6.80 -24.64
CA SER A 87 -10.56 -5.60 -25.43
C SER A 87 -10.71 -5.84 -26.94
N GLY A 88 -10.57 -7.09 -27.39
CA GLY A 88 -10.51 -7.46 -28.80
C GLY A 88 -9.15 -7.15 -29.47
N ASP A 89 -8.24 -6.47 -28.77
CA ASP A 89 -6.91 -6.10 -29.23
C ASP A 89 -5.96 -5.93 -28.03
N SER A 90 -5.35 -7.03 -27.60
CA SER A 90 -4.46 -7.06 -26.42
C SER A 90 -3.24 -6.16 -26.57
N GLU A 91 -2.73 -5.97 -27.80
CA GLU A 91 -1.58 -5.11 -28.05
C GLU A 91 -1.99 -3.65 -27.85
N LYS A 92 -3.10 -3.23 -28.45
CA LYS A 92 -3.63 -1.88 -28.20
C LYS A 92 -3.91 -1.63 -26.72
N HIS A 93 -4.48 -2.61 -26.01
CA HIS A 93 -4.72 -2.50 -24.57
C HIS A 93 -3.43 -2.32 -23.76
N LEU A 94 -2.37 -3.06 -24.11
CA LEU A 94 -1.04 -2.88 -23.54
C LEU A 94 -0.46 -1.48 -23.86
N GLN A 95 -0.64 -1.00 -25.09
CA GLN A 95 -0.20 0.35 -25.47
C GLN A 95 -0.94 1.44 -24.69
N GLU A 96 -2.23 1.26 -24.39
CA GLU A 96 -2.99 2.20 -23.55
C GLU A 96 -2.46 2.24 -22.11
N LEU A 97 -2.10 1.10 -21.53
CA LEU A 97 -1.44 1.02 -20.22
C LEU A 97 -0.08 1.71 -20.23
N LEU A 98 0.73 1.48 -21.27
CA LEU A 98 2.05 2.09 -21.43
C LEU A 98 1.96 3.62 -21.59
N GLN A 99 1.00 4.10 -22.38
CA GLN A 99 0.75 5.53 -22.55
C GLN A 99 0.31 6.18 -21.23
N LEU A 100 -0.60 5.54 -20.49
CA LEU A 100 -1.04 6.04 -19.19
C LEU A 100 0.10 6.08 -18.17
N THR A 101 0.93 5.03 -18.14
CA THR A 101 2.13 4.95 -17.30
C THR A 101 3.08 6.09 -17.64
N THR A 102 3.44 6.25 -18.91
CA THR A 102 4.38 7.29 -19.36
C THR A 102 3.87 8.69 -19.04
N TYR A 103 2.59 8.95 -19.29
CA TYR A 103 1.93 10.21 -18.97
C TYR A 103 1.95 10.50 -17.46
N GLY A 104 1.59 9.52 -16.63
CA GLY A 104 1.55 9.67 -15.19
C GLY A 104 2.93 9.80 -14.54
N VAL A 105 3.95 9.12 -15.09
CA VAL A 105 5.36 9.27 -14.66
C VAL A 105 5.87 10.68 -14.99
N ALA A 106 5.58 11.20 -16.19
CA ALA A 106 5.99 12.56 -16.58
C ALA A 106 5.37 13.65 -15.67
N ARG A 107 4.24 13.36 -15.02
CA ARG A 107 3.59 14.24 -14.04
C ARG A 107 4.02 13.98 -12.59
N GLY A 108 4.88 12.99 -12.36
CA GLY A 108 5.32 12.58 -11.02
C GLY A 108 4.22 11.93 -10.18
N LYS A 109 3.18 11.35 -10.80
CA LYS A 109 2.04 10.74 -10.10
C LYS A 109 2.02 9.22 -10.14
N VAL A 110 2.50 8.62 -11.22
CA VAL A 110 2.67 7.15 -11.29
C VAL A 110 4.06 6.80 -10.77
N VAL A 111 4.11 6.01 -9.70
CA VAL A 111 5.36 5.65 -8.99
C VAL A 111 5.69 4.16 -9.06
N ALA A 112 4.76 3.34 -9.55
CA ALA A 112 4.97 1.92 -9.76
C ALA A 112 4.16 1.40 -10.96
N VAL A 113 4.71 0.39 -11.63
CA VAL A 113 3.94 -0.48 -12.51
C VAL A 113 3.39 -1.61 -11.64
N GLY A 114 2.08 -1.78 -11.66
CA GLY A 114 1.39 -2.76 -10.85
C GLY A 114 -0.07 -2.37 -10.56
N GLU A 115 -0.87 -3.25 -10.00
CA GLU A 115 -0.46 -4.55 -9.46
C GLU A 115 -0.15 -5.58 -10.55
N CYS A 116 1.10 -6.02 -10.61
CA CYS A 116 1.60 -7.06 -11.52
C CYS A 116 2.70 -7.84 -10.79
N GLY A 117 2.89 -9.11 -11.11
CA GLY A 117 3.73 -9.99 -10.29
C GLY A 117 4.62 -10.92 -11.09
N LEU A 118 5.26 -11.83 -10.35
CA LEU A 118 6.02 -12.95 -10.87
C LEU A 118 5.11 -14.18 -10.87
N ASP A 119 5.10 -14.92 -11.96
CA ASP A 119 4.31 -16.15 -12.11
C ASP A 119 5.26 -17.27 -12.56
N TYR A 120 5.75 -18.03 -11.58
CA TYR A 120 6.66 -19.15 -11.78
C TYR A 120 5.92 -20.45 -12.16
N ASP A 121 4.58 -20.46 -12.10
CA ASP A 121 3.75 -21.55 -12.65
C ASP A 121 3.50 -21.36 -14.16
N ARG A 122 4.05 -20.28 -14.75
CA ARG A 122 3.82 -19.83 -16.13
C ARG A 122 5.12 -19.44 -16.85
N LEU A 123 6.25 -20.09 -16.53
CA LEU A 123 7.57 -19.80 -17.10
C LEU A 123 7.65 -19.91 -18.64
N GLN A 124 6.73 -20.64 -19.28
CA GLN A 124 6.62 -20.70 -20.74
C GLN A 124 6.29 -19.35 -21.40
N PHE A 125 5.69 -18.42 -20.65
CA PHE A 125 5.34 -17.08 -21.15
C PHE A 125 6.43 -16.04 -20.87
N CYS A 126 7.12 -16.14 -19.73
CA CYS A 126 8.23 -15.26 -19.38
C CYS A 126 9.25 -16.04 -18.52
N PRO A 127 10.51 -16.24 -18.99
CA PRO A 127 11.52 -16.94 -18.21
C PRO A 127 11.79 -16.27 -16.86
N ALA A 128 12.07 -17.08 -15.83
CA ALA A 128 12.33 -16.60 -14.47
C ALA A 128 13.47 -15.56 -14.42
N ASP A 129 14.47 -15.66 -15.31
CA ASP A 129 15.57 -14.69 -15.36
C ASP A 129 15.09 -13.33 -15.86
N THR A 130 14.19 -13.29 -16.85
CA THR A 130 13.57 -12.05 -17.34
C THR A 130 12.65 -11.45 -16.29
N GLN A 131 11.84 -12.28 -15.64
CA GLN A 131 11.03 -11.92 -14.49
C GLN A 131 11.89 -11.39 -13.31
N ARG A 132 13.17 -11.76 -13.22
CA ARG A 132 14.10 -11.27 -12.18
C ARG A 132 14.89 -10.01 -12.57
N ARG A 133 14.70 -9.47 -13.78
CA ARG A 133 15.40 -8.25 -14.25
C ARG A 133 14.84 -6.94 -13.68
N PHE A 134 13.82 -6.98 -12.83
CA PHE A 134 13.33 -5.79 -12.15
C PHE A 134 14.40 -5.22 -11.21
N THR A 135 14.56 -3.90 -11.21
CA THR A 135 15.61 -3.21 -10.45
C THR A 135 15.31 -3.14 -8.95
N ALA A 136 14.02 -3.10 -8.60
CA ALA A 136 13.47 -3.23 -7.26
C ALA A 136 11.96 -3.48 -7.34
N GLY A 137 11.35 -3.94 -6.25
CA GLY A 137 9.90 -4.10 -6.17
C GLY A 137 9.43 -4.39 -4.75
N VAL A 138 8.13 -4.55 -4.57
CA VAL A 138 7.53 -4.99 -3.32
C VAL A 138 6.54 -6.12 -3.58
N VAL A 139 6.62 -7.18 -2.79
CA VAL A 139 5.54 -8.16 -2.64
C VAL A 139 4.58 -7.58 -1.62
N HIS A 140 3.56 -6.89 -2.10
CA HIS A 140 2.55 -6.25 -1.27
C HIS A 140 1.62 -7.29 -0.64
N SER A 141 0.96 -6.91 0.46
CA SER A 141 -0.06 -7.70 1.16
C SER A 141 0.39 -9.15 1.47
N PHE A 142 1.65 -9.32 1.90
CA PHE A 142 2.23 -10.66 2.04
C PHE A 142 1.58 -11.44 3.19
N THR A 143 1.08 -12.65 2.87
CA THR A 143 0.48 -13.58 3.85
C THR A 143 1.03 -15.00 3.76
N GLY A 144 2.19 -15.16 3.12
CA GLY A 144 2.84 -16.45 2.87
C GLY A 144 3.53 -17.06 4.10
N THR A 145 4.26 -18.15 3.88
CA THR A 145 5.01 -18.88 4.93
C THR A 145 6.39 -18.27 5.19
N SER A 146 7.10 -18.79 6.21
CA SER A 146 8.50 -18.39 6.47
C SER A 146 9.43 -18.78 5.32
N GLU A 147 9.19 -19.95 4.70
CA GLU A 147 9.96 -20.42 3.56
C GLU A 147 9.76 -19.51 2.34
N GLU A 148 8.51 -19.13 2.04
CA GLU A 148 8.20 -18.18 0.96
C GLU A 148 8.82 -16.81 1.24
N ARG A 149 8.72 -16.31 2.48
CA ARG A 149 9.39 -15.07 2.90
C ARG A 149 10.89 -15.13 2.60
N ASP A 150 11.57 -16.20 3.02
CA ASP A 150 13.01 -16.32 2.88
C ASP A 150 13.44 -16.42 1.41
N GLN A 151 12.65 -17.09 0.58
CA GLN A 151 12.84 -17.11 -0.88
C GLN A 151 12.70 -15.72 -1.50
N LEU A 152 11.70 -14.93 -1.08
CA LEU A 152 11.51 -13.57 -1.55
C LEU A 152 12.64 -12.64 -1.09
N LEU A 153 13.11 -12.79 0.15
CA LEU A 153 14.23 -11.99 0.68
C LEU A 153 15.56 -12.29 -0.02
N ALA A 154 15.74 -13.50 -0.55
CA ALA A 154 16.90 -13.88 -1.35
C ALA A 154 16.96 -13.16 -2.72
N ILE A 155 15.84 -12.62 -3.21
CA ILE A 155 15.81 -11.79 -4.41
C ILE A 155 16.35 -10.41 -4.05
N PRO A 156 17.42 -9.91 -4.68
CA PRO A 156 17.94 -8.57 -4.41
C PRO A 156 16.89 -7.48 -4.64
N ASN A 157 16.86 -6.46 -3.78
CA ASN A 157 15.98 -5.28 -3.87
C ASN A 157 14.47 -5.56 -3.87
N LEU A 158 14.03 -6.74 -3.40
CA LEU A 158 12.60 -7.07 -3.24
C LEU A 158 12.11 -6.81 -1.81
N TYR A 159 11.14 -5.95 -1.63
CA TYR A 159 10.60 -5.62 -0.31
C TYR A 159 9.37 -6.47 -0.01
N ILE A 160 8.98 -6.56 1.26
CA ILE A 160 7.76 -7.25 1.69
C ILE A 160 6.84 -6.23 2.37
N GLY A 161 5.64 -6.08 1.81
CA GLY A 161 4.58 -5.22 2.31
C GLY A 161 3.71 -5.94 3.34
N ILE A 162 3.45 -5.29 4.47
CA ILE A 162 2.69 -5.84 5.60
C ILE A 162 1.47 -4.97 5.86
N ASN A 163 0.30 -5.60 5.96
CA ASN A 163 -0.97 -4.97 6.36
C ASN A 163 -1.72 -5.81 7.40
N GLY A 164 -2.97 -5.48 7.70
CA GLY A 164 -3.74 -6.25 8.67
C GLY A 164 -4.08 -7.69 8.25
N CYS A 165 -4.04 -8.02 6.96
CA CYS A 165 -4.14 -9.41 6.48
C CYS A 165 -2.89 -10.23 6.82
N SER A 166 -1.72 -9.60 6.80
CA SER A 166 -0.43 -10.17 7.23
C SER A 166 -0.30 -10.38 8.74
N LEU A 167 -1.33 -10.06 9.53
CA LEU A 167 -1.28 -10.04 11.00
C LEU A 167 -2.44 -10.84 11.64
N LYS A 168 -3.09 -11.70 10.86
CA LYS A 168 -4.30 -12.43 11.25
C LYS A 168 -4.05 -13.55 12.24
N THR A 169 -3.04 -14.39 12.02
CA THR A 169 -2.75 -15.58 12.84
C THR A 169 -1.45 -15.42 13.61
N ALA A 170 -1.22 -16.28 14.62
CA ALA A 170 0.05 -16.31 15.33
C ALA A 170 1.22 -16.65 14.38
N GLU A 171 0.99 -17.56 13.44
CA GLU A 171 1.95 -17.89 12.38
C GLU A 171 2.27 -16.67 11.50
N ASN A 172 1.27 -15.87 11.10
CA ASN A 172 1.55 -14.66 10.34
C ASN A 172 2.42 -13.67 11.12
N LEU A 173 2.23 -13.55 12.44
CA LEU A 173 3.07 -12.68 13.28
C LEU A 173 4.52 -13.18 13.35
N GLU A 174 4.74 -14.49 13.46
CA GLU A 174 6.09 -15.08 13.42
C GLU A 174 6.76 -14.87 12.06
N VAL A 175 6.03 -15.09 10.96
CA VAL A 175 6.53 -14.86 9.61
C VAL A 175 6.94 -13.39 9.44
N MET A 176 6.07 -12.46 9.82
CA MET A 176 6.33 -11.02 9.78
C MET A 176 7.52 -10.62 10.65
N ALA A 177 7.67 -11.21 11.84
CA ALA A 177 8.77 -10.90 12.75
C ALA A 177 10.15 -11.21 12.16
N GLY A 178 10.25 -12.22 11.30
CA GLY A 178 11.49 -12.60 10.62
C GLY A 178 11.89 -11.72 9.43
N ILE A 179 11.06 -10.75 9.01
CA ILE A 179 11.39 -9.85 7.89
C ILE A 179 12.43 -8.81 8.36
N PRO A 180 13.60 -8.67 7.72
CA PRO A 180 14.54 -7.60 8.07
C PRO A 180 13.93 -6.21 7.90
N VAL A 181 14.20 -5.29 8.83
CA VAL A 181 13.55 -3.97 8.84
C VAL A 181 13.84 -3.19 7.56
N GLU A 182 15.04 -3.32 7.00
CA GLU A 182 15.50 -2.69 5.76
C GLU A 182 14.88 -3.29 4.49
N ARG A 183 14.06 -4.35 4.64
CA ARG A 183 13.28 -4.99 3.56
C ARG A 183 11.77 -4.92 3.80
N MET A 184 11.33 -4.19 4.83
CA MET A 184 9.93 -4.07 5.22
C MET A 184 9.31 -2.78 4.70
N MET A 185 8.07 -2.89 4.22
CA MET A 185 7.14 -1.78 3.95
C MET A 185 5.80 -2.07 4.63
N ILE A 186 4.97 -1.04 4.82
CA ILE A 186 3.64 -1.19 5.42
C ILE A 186 2.55 -0.56 4.55
N GLU A 187 1.35 -1.12 4.65
CA GLU A 187 0.17 -0.66 3.92
C GLU A 187 -1.11 -0.99 4.68
N THR A 188 -2.23 -0.45 4.19
CA THR A 188 -3.55 -0.80 4.73
C THR A 188 -4.32 -1.80 3.88
N ASP A 189 -4.11 -1.80 2.57
CA ASP A 189 -5.01 -2.40 1.58
C ASP A 189 -6.47 -1.94 1.79
N SER A 190 -6.65 -0.71 2.30
CA SER A 190 -7.98 -0.15 2.58
C SER A 190 -8.81 -0.10 1.30
N PRO A 191 -10.13 -0.39 1.35
CA PRO A 191 -10.97 -0.57 2.54
C PRO A 191 -10.93 -1.97 3.18
N TYR A 192 -10.07 -2.87 2.71
CA TYR A 192 -9.93 -4.24 3.18
C TYR A 192 -8.94 -4.36 4.34
N CYS A 193 -8.61 -5.59 4.74
CA CYS A 193 -7.55 -5.90 5.71
C CYS A 193 -7.58 -5.17 7.06
N ASP A 194 -8.77 -4.77 7.55
CA ASP A 194 -8.96 -4.27 8.91
C ASP A 194 -8.44 -5.27 9.97
N ILE A 195 -7.78 -4.78 11.03
CA ILE A 195 -7.30 -5.61 12.14
C ILE A 195 -8.47 -5.85 13.10
N LYS A 196 -9.04 -7.05 13.05
CA LYS A 196 -10.26 -7.41 13.79
C LYS A 196 -9.96 -7.98 15.17
N ASN A 197 -10.96 -7.97 16.05
CA ASN A 197 -10.91 -8.59 17.38
C ASN A 197 -10.56 -10.09 17.40
N THR A 198 -10.74 -10.78 16.27
CA THR A 198 -10.39 -12.20 16.11
C THR A 198 -8.96 -12.42 15.63
N HIS A 199 -8.24 -11.36 15.22
CA HIS A 199 -6.88 -11.48 14.70
C HIS A 199 -5.87 -11.53 15.85
N ALA A 200 -4.80 -12.31 15.70
CA ALA A 200 -3.73 -12.42 16.68
C ALA A 200 -3.06 -11.07 16.99
N GLY A 201 -2.96 -10.18 15.99
CA GLY A 201 -2.37 -8.85 16.14
C GLY A 201 -3.16 -7.87 17.02
N ILE A 202 -4.46 -8.07 17.22
CA ILE A 202 -5.32 -7.05 17.88
C ILE A 202 -4.84 -6.66 19.27
N LYS A 203 -4.23 -7.58 20.02
CA LYS A 203 -3.71 -7.36 21.37
C LYS A 203 -2.62 -6.29 21.46
N HIS A 204 -2.02 -5.92 20.32
CA HIS A 204 -0.98 -4.92 20.23
C HIS A 204 -1.47 -3.55 19.73
N VAL A 205 -2.72 -3.46 19.25
CA VAL A 205 -3.32 -2.21 18.78
C VAL A 205 -3.59 -1.29 19.97
N LYS A 206 -3.14 -0.04 19.86
CA LYS A 206 -3.30 1.00 20.88
C LYS A 206 -4.13 2.17 20.37
N THR A 207 -3.86 2.63 19.15
CA THR A 207 -4.58 3.75 18.55
C THR A 207 -5.92 3.27 17.98
N THR A 208 -7.00 3.98 18.34
CA THR A 208 -8.36 3.70 17.86
C THR A 208 -9.08 5.00 17.50
N TRP A 209 -10.08 4.88 16.65
CA TRP A 209 -10.96 5.98 16.25
C TRP A 209 -12.41 5.63 16.56
N PRO A 210 -13.28 6.64 16.82
CA PRO A 210 -14.71 6.43 16.84
C PRO A 210 -15.18 5.77 15.53
N SER A 211 -16.04 4.76 15.62
CA SER A 211 -16.51 4.01 14.46
C SER A 211 -18.00 3.71 14.53
N LYS A 212 -18.72 4.00 13.44
CA LYS A 212 -20.17 3.84 13.33
C LYS A 212 -20.55 2.90 12.21
N LYS A 213 -21.75 2.31 12.31
CA LYS A 213 -22.31 1.54 11.19
C LYS A 213 -22.51 2.48 9.99
N LYS A 214 -22.35 1.97 8.77
CA LYS A 214 -22.51 2.73 7.52
C LYS A 214 -23.85 3.47 7.41
N GLU A 215 -24.93 2.94 7.98
CA GLU A 215 -26.26 3.58 8.00
C GLU A 215 -26.36 4.75 8.99
N LYS A 216 -25.39 4.90 9.89
CA LYS A 216 -25.29 5.97 10.89
C LYS A 216 -23.97 6.74 10.74
N HIS A 217 -23.44 6.79 9.52
CA HIS A 217 -22.17 7.46 9.21
C HIS A 217 -22.21 8.96 9.55
N ASP A 218 -21.08 9.47 10.04
CA ASP A 218 -20.77 10.89 10.12
C ASP A 218 -19.29 11.13 9.79
N ILE A 219 -18.96 12.37 9.47
CA ILE A 219 -17.64 12.78 8.99
C ILE A 219 -16.52 12.67 10.06
N HIS A 220 -16.87 12.53 11.33
CA HIS A 220 -15.93 12.48 12.46
C HIS A 220 -15.59 11.04 12.88
N SER A 221 -16.23 10.04 12.29
CA SER A 221 -16.09 8.63 12.66
C SER A 221 -15.69 7.78 11.45
N LEU A 222 -14.96 6.70 11.69
CA LEU A 222 -14.77 5.65 10.69
C LEU A 222 -16.09 4.91 10.43
N VAL A 223 -16.17 4.22 9.29
CA VAL A 223 -17.23 3.25 9.03
C VAL A 223 -16.79 1.86 9.51
N LYS A 224 -17.62 1.20 10.32
CA LYS A 224 -17.36 -0.16 10.81
C LYS A 224 -17.10 -1.12 9.65
N SER A 225 -16.01 -1.87 9.75
CA SER A 225 -15.56 -2.85 8.75
C SER A 225 -15.15 -2.26 7.40
N ARG A 226 -14.92 -0.94 7.31
CA ARG A 226 -14.24 -0.28 6.20
C ARG A 226 -12.92 0.26 6.72
N ASN A 227 -11.82 -0.40 6.39
CA ASN A 227 -10.50 0.06 6.78
C ASN A 227 -10.19 1.41 6.11
N GLU A 228 -9.31 2.21 6.71
CA GLU A 228 -8.88 3.49 6.16
C GLU A 228 -7.36 3.67 6.27
N PRO A 229 -6.72 4.47 5.41
CA PRO A 229 -5.27 4.69 5.45
C PRO A 229 -4.73 5.15 6.82
N CYS A 230 -5.54 5.87 7.61
CA CYS A 230 -5.15 6.28 8.96
C CYS A 230 -4.85 5.09 9.89
N GLN A 231 -5.48 3.93 9.65
CA GLN A 231 -5.29 2.71 10.43
C GLN A 231 -3.95 2.01 10.14
N ILE A 232 -3.12 2.52 9.22
CA ILE A 232 -1.74 2.06 9.06
C ILE A 232 -0.92 2.21 10.36
N ARG A 233 -1.31 3.13 11.25
CA ARG A 233 -0.76 3.22 12.61
C ARG A 233 -0.94 1.93 13.39
N GLN A 234 -2.07 1.25 13.24
CA GLN A 234 -2.33 -0.01 13.92
C GLN A 234 -1.42 -1.10 13.38
N VAL A 235 -1.16 -1.14 12.07
CA VAL A 235 -0.18 -2.06 11.46
C VAL A 235 1.21 -1.84 12.07
N LEU A 236 1.68 -0.59 12.13
CA LEU A 236 2.96 -0.24 12.77
C LEU A 236 3.01 -0.65 14.25
N GLU A 237 1.95 -0.38 15.01
CA GLU A 237 1.84 -0.75 16.43
C GLU A 237 1.96 -2.26 16.65
N VAL A 238 1.28 -3.06 15.83
CA VAL A 238 1.35 -4.51 15.92
C VAL A 238 2.76 -5.01 15.62
N ILE A 239 3.35 -4.57 14.51
CA ILE A 239 4.69 -4.98 14.09
C ILE A 239 5.72 -4.63 15.18
N ALA A 240 5.76 -3.36 15.61
CA ALA A 240 6.74 -2.88 16.56
C ALA A 240 6.59 -3.57 17.93
N ALA A 241 5.36 -3.76 18.41
CA ALA A 241 5.13 -4.42 19.68
C ALA A 241 5.49 -5.91 19.65
N TYR A 242 5.18 -6.62 18.56
CA TYR A 242 5.50 -8.05 18.43
C TYR A 242 7.00 -8.29 18.36
N ARG A 243 7.72 -7.46 17.61
CA ARG A 243 9.18 -7.46 17.49
C ARG A 243 9.91 -6.89 18.70
N LYS A 244 9.17 -6.34 19.68
CA LYS A 244 9.71 -5.70 20.89
C LYS A 244 10.65 -4.54 20.59
N GLU A 245 10.36 -3.79 19.53
CA GLU A 245 11.14 -2.61 19.12
C GLU A 245 11.12 -1.56 20.23
N GLN A 246 12.30 -1.16 20.71
CA GLN A 246 12.42 -0.17 21.80
C GLN A 246 12.29 1.27 21.27
N ASP A 247 12.85 1.54 20.08
CA ASP A 247 12.73 2.82 19.38
C ASP A 247 11.75 2.71 18.21
N VAL A 248 10.45 2.81 18.51
CA VAL A 248 9.39 2.80 17.49
C VAL A 248 9.54 3.96 16.49
N GLY A 249 10.11 5.09 16.91
CA GLY A 249 10.32 6.25 16.04
C GLY A 249 11.40 5.99 14.99
N GLY A 250 12.55 5.44 15.41
CA GLY A 250 13.61 4.97 14.52
C GLY A 250 13.15 3.83 13.61
N PHE A 251 12.39 2.87 14.16
CA PHE A 251 11.81 1.78 13.39
C PHE A 251 10.87 2.27 12.28
N ALA A 252 9.93 3.16 12.61
CA ALA A 252 9.03 3.76 11.63
C ALA A 252 9.78 4.57 10.57
N ARG A 253 10.86 5.27 10.95
CA ARG A 253 11.72 6.00 10.01
C ARG A 253 12.42 5.05 9.03
N ALA A 254 12.94 3.92 9.50
CA ALA A 254 13.57 2.93 8.62
C ALA A 254 12.59 2.40 7.57
N ILE A 255 11.36 2.06 7.97
CA ILE A 255 10.28 1.64 7.06
C ILE A 255 9.95 2.75 6.06
N TYR A 256 9.80 4.00 6.55
CA TYR A 256 9.56 5.16 5.70
C TYR A 256 10.64 5.34 4.63
N GLU A 257 11.92 5.28 5.04
CA GLU A 257 13.06 5.41 4.14
C GLU A 257 13.12 4.27 3.12
N ASN A 258 12.80 3.03 3.49
CA ASN A 258 12.69 1.93 2.54
C ASN A 258 11.69 2.25 1.43
N THR A 259 10.51 2.75 1.80
CA THR A 259 9.47 3.16 0.87
C THR A 259 9.95 4.30 -0.04
N CYS A 260 10.62 5.31 0.52
CA CYS A 260 11.21 6.39 -0.27
C CYS A 260 12.29 5.90 -1.25
N ARG A 261 13.17 4.97 -0.85
CA ARG A 261 14.23 4.43 -1.73
C ARG A 261 13.66 3.85 -3.02
N ILE A 262 12.47 3.26 -2.95
CA ILE A 262 11.83 2.60 -4.08
C ILE A 262 10.90 3.52 -4.85
N PHE A 263 10.02 4.26 -4.17
CA PHE A 263 8.95 5.01 -4.84
C PHE A 263 9.18 6.53 -4.87
N PHE A 264 10.02 7.06 -4.00
CA PHE A 264 10.23 8.51 -3.83
C PHE A 264 11.71 8.87 -3.57
N PRO A 265 12.65 8.49 -4.45
CA PRO A 265 14.08 8.60 -4.17
C PRO A 265 14.53 10.03 -3.88
N HIS A 266 13.91 11.03 -4.51
CA HIS A 266 14.19 12.45 -4.28
C HIS A 266 13.89 12.95 -2.85
N ASP A 267 13.04 12.23 -2.09
CA ASP A 267 12.75 12.60 -0.70
C ASP A 267 13.91 12.29 0.23
N ILE A 268 14.76 11.32 -0.11
CA ILE A 268 15.93 10.94 0.68
C ILE A 268 17.03 11.98 0.52
N ASP A 269 17.30 12.39 -0.72
CA ASP A 269 18.30 13.41 -1.02
C ASP A 269 17.98 14.73 -0.30
N THR A 270 16.70 15.11 -0.27
CA THR A 270 16.24 16.30 0.46
C THR A 270 16.50 16.20 1.97
N MET A 271 16.36 15.01 2.58
CA MET A 271 16.66 14.82 4.01
C MET A 271 18.17 14.88 4.28
N ALA A 272 18.99 14.33 3.39
CA ALA A 272 20.44 14.42 3.49
C ALA A 272 20.92 15.89 3.40
N ASP A 273 20.36 16.66 2.48
CA ASP A 273 20.67 18.08 2.29
C ASP A 273 20.27 18.95 3.50
N VAL A 274 19.13 18.65 4.13
CA VAL A 274 18.69 19.33 5.38
C VAL A 274 19.64 19.01 6.54
N VAL A 275 20.14 17.78 6.65
CA VAL A 275 21.11 17.41 7.70
C VAL A 275 22.47 18.07 7.47
N LEU A 276 22.91 18.19 6.21
CA LEU A 276 24.17 18.86 5.87
C LEU A 276 24.09 20.38 6.09
N SER A 277 22.94 21.01 5.81
CA SER A 277 22.74 22.44 6.05
C SER A 277 22.52 22.81 7.52
N ALA A 278 22.04 21.88 8.36
CA ALA A 278 21.90 22.09 9.80
C ALA A 278 23.22 21.91 10.59
N ASN A 279 24.24 21.34 9.95
CA ASN A 279 25.58 21.11 10.52
C ASN A 279 26.65 22.09 10.01
N ASN A 280 26.26 23.10 9.22
CA ASN A 280 27.07 24.23 8.75
C ASN A 280 26.53 25.54 9.31
#